data_AF-A0A265QC12-F1
#
_entry.id   AF-A0A265QC12-F1
#
_cell.length_a   1.000
_cell.length_b   1.000
_cell.length_c   1.000
_cell.angle_alpha   90.00
_cell.angle_beta   90.00
_cell.angle_gamma   90.00
#
_symmetry.space_group_name_H-M   'P 1'
#
loop_
_entity.id
_entity.type
_entity.pdbx_description
1 polymer ?
#
loop_
_entity_poly.entity_id
_entity_poly.type
_entity_poly.pdbx_seq_one_letter_code
_entity_poly.pdbx_strand_id
1 'polypeptide(L)'
;MLFQEDKLNRILENTVDNKSIFGISVNIESGDNDFSWINSVGNLGKNSQYAIASISKMYTTSTILKLASEGKLALQDKIAKYLPMDIISKLHVYKGIEYSNDITIEHLLSHTSGLPDYYEEKDENGESVVDNIIMEDKFFSIDDIISNTKN
;
A
#
# COMPACT_ATOMS: atom_id res chain seq x y z
N MET A 1 3.50 31.55 -15.46
CA MET A 1 3.20 30.17 -15.91
C MET A 1 4.31 29.58 -16.75
N LEU A 2 4.55 30.05 -17.99
CA LEU A 2 5.53 29.42 -18.91
C LEU A 2 6.93 29.15 -18.30
N PHE A 3 7.51 30.11 -17.56
CA PHE A 3 8.82 29.94 -16.92
C PHE A 3 8.85 28.84 -15.83
N GLN A 4 7.72 28.59 -15.17
CA GLN A 4 7.63 27.54 -14.14
C GLN A 4 7.53 26.15 -14.78
N GLU A 5 6.79 26.01 -15.87
CA GLU A 5 6.65 24.75 -16.61
C GLU A 5 7.98 24.31 -17.26
N ASP A 6 8.72 25.24 -17.88
CA ASP A 6 10.04 24.95 -18.45
C ASP A 6 11.01 24.42 -17.39
N LYS A 7 10.96 24.99 -16.18
CA LYS A 7 11.76 24.52 -15.05
C LYS A 7 11.34 23.10 -14.62
N LEU A 8 10.05 22.82 -14.54
CA LEU A 8 9.51 21.50 -14.18
C LEU A 8 9.89 20.44 -15.23
N ASN A 9 9.74 20.76 -16.52
CA ASN A 9 10.13 19.89 -17.63
C ASN A 9 11.62 19.54 -17.54
N ARG A 10 12.49 20.55 -17.34
CA ARG A 10 13.92 20.33 -17.21
C ARG A 10 14.30 19.47 -16.01
N ILE A 11 13.64 19.65 -14.86
CA ILE A 11 13.87 18.79 -13.68
C ILE A 11 13.48 17.35 -14.02
N LEU A 12 12.31 17.17 -14.63
CA LEU A 12 11.79 15.85 -14.98
C LEU A 12 12.71 15.12 -15.97
N GLU A 13 13.11 15.77 -17.05
CA GLU A 13 14.04 15.22 -18.06
C GLU A 13 15.40 14.83 -17.46
N ASN A 14 15.97 15.68 -16.60
CA ASN A 14 17.27 15.43 -15.97
C ASN A 14 17.24 14.31 -14.91
N THR A 15 16.05 13.85 -14.50
CA THR A 15 15.91 12.79 -13.49
C THR A 15 16.01 11.39 -14.11
N VAL A 16 15.69 11.24 -15.39
CA VAL A 16 15.84 9.95 -16.10
C VAL A 16 17.31 9.70 -16.38
N ASP A 17 17.84 8.59 -15.87
CA ASP A 17 19.26 8.21 -16.03
C ASP A 17 19.46 6.96 -16.89
N ASN A 18 18.37 6.26 -17.26
CA ASN A 18 18.37 4.97 -17.97
C ASN A 18 19.24 3.90 -17.28
N LYS A 19 19.42 4.01 -15.96
CA LYS A 19 20.16 3.06 -15.12
C LYS A 19 19.29 2.58 -13.95
N SER A 20 18.74 3.53 -13.20
CA SER A 20 17.88 3.31 -12.05
C SER A 20 16.47 3.86 -12.27
N ILE A 21 16.34 4.93 -13.05
CA ILE A 21 15.08 5.58 -13.38
C ILE A 21 14.94 5.59 -14.90
N PHE A 22 14.07 4.71 -15.39
CA PHE A 22 13.81 4.53 -16.84
C PHE A 22 12.68 5.41 -17.36
N GLY A 23 11.79 5.87 -16.48
CA GLY A 23 10.69 6.75 -16.83
C GLY A 23 10.01 7.31 -15.60
N ILE A 24 9.40 8.48 -15.76
CA ILE A 24 8.72 9.20 -14.69
C ILE A 24 7.44 9.80 -15.26
N SER A 25 6.36 9.77 -14.49
CA SER A 25 5.14 10.52 -14.76
C SER A 25 4.79 11.35 -13.53
N VAL A 26 4.51 12.64 -13.72
CA VAL A 26 4.18 13.58 -12.64
C VAL A 26 2.93 14.36 -13.01
N ASN A 27 2.02 14.50 -12.05
CA ASN A 27 0.91 15.43 -12.10
C ASN A 27 0.99 16.42 -10.92
N ILE A 28 0.83 17.71 -11.19
CA ILE A 28 0.80 18.79 -10.20
C ILE A 28 -0.45 19.63 -10.46
N GLU A 29 -1.28 19.75 -9.44
CA GLU A 29 -2.54 20.48 -9.46
C GLU A 29 -2.59 21.45 -8.28
N SER A 30 -3.05 22.68 -8.51
CA SER A 30 -3.40 23.59 -7.42
C SER A 30 -4.80 23.30 -6.90
N GLY A 31 -5.04 23.52 -5.61
CA GLY A 31 -6.35 23.22 -4.99
C GLY A 31 -7.52 24.08 -5.49
N ASP A 32 -7.22 25.23 -6.11
CA ASP A 32 -8.17 26.11 -6.79
C ASP A 32 -8.34 25.79 -8.29
N ASN A 33 -7.55 24.84 -8.83
CA ASN A 33 -7.45 24.49 -10.25
C ASN A 33 -6.93 25.61 -11.17
N ASP A 34 -6.32 26.66 -10.64
CA ASP A 34 -5.69 27.71 -11.44
C ASP A 34 -4.37 27.26 -12.11
N PHE A 35 -3.81 26.13 -11.67
CA PHE A 35 -2.61 25.51 -12.22
C PHE A 35 -2.78 23.99 -12.32
N SER A 36 -2.57 23.46 -13.52
CA SER A 36 -2.52 22.03 -13.82
C SER A 36 -1.33 21.76 -14.73
N TRP A 37 -0.47 20.83 -14.33
CA TRP A 37 0.68 20.41 -15.13
C TRP A 37 0.87 18.90 -15.00
N ILE A 38 0.78 18.22 -16.13
CA ILE A 38 1.07 16.78 -16.24
C ILE A 38 2.13 16.55 -17.30
N ASN A 39 3.20 15.85 -16.94
CA ASN A 39 4.20 15.43 -17.89
C ASN A 39 4.84 14.08 -17.56
N SER A 40 5.37 13.43 -18.58
CA SER A 40 6.06 12.15 -18.46
C SER A 40 7.26 12.10 -19.40
N VAL A 41 8.30 11.38 -18.99
CA VAL A 41 9.59 11.27 -19.70
C VAL A 41 10.11 9.84 -19.62
N GLY A 42 11.09 9.52 -20.47
CA GLY A 42 11.68 8.18 -20.54
C GLY A 42 10.72 7.19 -21.18
N ASN A 43 10.60 5.99 -20.60
CA ASN A 43 9.74 4.92 -21.12
C ASN A 43 8.27 4.99 -20.66
N LEU A 44 7.87 6.05 -19.96
CA LEU A 44 6.49 6.28 -19.54
C LEU A 44 5.82 7.39 -20.35
N GLY A 45 4.56 7.18 -20.72
CA GLY A 45 3.66 8.20 -21.22
C GLY A 45 2.66 8.65 -20.15
N LYS A 46 1.98 9.76 -20.39
CA LYS A 46 1.00 10.35 -19.45
C LYS A 46 -0.15 9.40 -19.07
N ASN A 47 -0.44 8.44 -19.95
CA ASN A 47 -1.50 7.44 -19.78
C ASN A 47 -0.94 6.02 -19.56
N SER A 48 0.36 5.86 -19.30
CA SER A 48 0.94 4.56 -19.00
C SER A 48 0.32 3.98 -17.73
N GLN A 49 0.02 2.68 -17.76
CA GLN A 49 -0.40 1.95 -16.57
C GLN A 49 0.83 1.53 -15.76
N TYR A 50 0.77 1.70 -14.45
CA TYR A 50 1.81 1.29 -13.52
C TYR A 50 1.20 0.94 -12.16
N ALA A 51 1.89 0.13 -11.38
CA ALA A 51 1.48 -0.19 -10.02
C ALA A 51 1.67 1.03 -9.12
N ILE A 52 0.63 1.42 -8.38
CA ILE A 52 0.67 2.57 -7.45
C ILE A 52 1.12 2.18 -6.03
N ALA A 53 1.46 0.90 -5.82
CA ALA A 53 1.93 0.34 -4.56
C ALA A 53 1.05 0.76 -3.35
N SER A 54 1.67 1.25 -2.28
CA SER A 54 1.00 1.62 -1.02
C SER A 54 -0.03 2.75 -1.14
N ILE A 55 -0.09 3.50 -2.25
CA ILE A 55 -1.19 4.44 -2.50
C ILE A 55 -2.55 3.72 -2.52
N SER A 56 -2.58 2.43 -2.86
CA SER A 56 -3.79 1.58 -2.77
C SER A 56 -4.47 1.62 -1.40
N LYS A 57 -3.71 1.83 -0.30
CA LYS A 57 -4.26 1.96 1.07
C LYS A 57 -5.23 3.12 1.21
N MET A 58 -5.02 4.22 0.48
CA MET A 58 -5.94 5.37 0.48
C MET A 58 -7.30 5.02 -0.13
N TYR A 59 -7.31 4.22 -1.20
CA TYR A 59 -8.55 3.73 -1.83
C TYR A 59 -9.28 2.73 -0.94
N THR A 60 -8.55 1.78 -0.33
CA THR A 60 -9.12 0.84 0.65
C THR A 60 -9.74 1.59 1.83
N THR A 61 -9.02 2.57 2.39
CA THR A 61 -9.51 3.40 3.50
C THR A 61 -10.75 4.18 3.10
N SER A 62 -10.74 4.83 1.93
CA SER A 62 -11.89 5.60 1.44
C SER A 62 -13.13 4.72 1.25
N THR A 63 -12.93 3.49 0.77
CA THR A 63 -14.01 2.50 0.61
C THR A 63 -14.60 2.09 1.96
N ILE A 64 -13.74 1.81 2.95
CA ILE A 64 -14.18 1.47 4.31
C ILE A 64 -14.92 2.63 4.97
N LEU A 65 -14.42 3.86 4.84
CA LEU A 65 -15.09 5.05 5.36
C LEU A 65 -16.44 5.31 4.68
N LYS A 66 -16.55 5.04 3.37
CA LYS A 66 -17.84 5.08 2.65
C LYS A 66 -18.83 4.08 3.26
N LEU A 67 -18.43 2.82 3.45
CA LEU A 67 -19.27 1.79 4.07
C LEU A 67 -19.67 2.16 5.51
N ALA A 68 -18.75 2.74 6.28
CA ALA A 68 -19.03 3.25 7.62
C ALA A 68 -20.06 4.38 7.60
N SER A 69 -19.94 5.34 6.68
CA SER A 69 -20.91 6.43 6.51
C SER A 69 -22.31 5.95 6.13
N GLU A 70 -22.40 4.80 5.46
CA GLU A 70 -23.66 4.14 5.09
C GLU A 70 -24.21 3.24 6.21
N GLY A 71 -23.55 3.17 7.37
CA GLY A 71 -23.96 2.34 8.50
C GLY A 71 -23.80 0.83 8.27
N LYS A 72 -23.04 0.40 7.24
CA LYS A 72 -22.81 -1.02 6.93
C LYS A 72 -21.77 -1.68 7.85
N LEU A 73 -20.89 -0.87 8.43
CA LEU A 73 -19.90 -1.26 9.43
C LEU A 73 -19.60 -0.07 10.34
N ALA A 74 -18.93 -0.33 11.46
CA ALA A 74 -18.35 0.69 12.31
C ALA A 74 -16.84 0.48 12.45
N LEU A 75 -16.05 1.54 12.59
CA LEU A 75 -14.58 1.42 12.67
C LEU A 75 -14.13 0.62 13.91
N GLN A 76 -14.92 0.70 14.99
CA GLN A 76 -14.71 -0.07 16.21
C GLN A 76 -15.18 -1.54 16.11
N ASP A 77 -15.80 -1.96 15.01
CA ASP A 77 -16.18 -3.36 14.85
C ASP A 77 -14.92 -4.25 14.84
N LYS A 78 -15.02 -5.41 15.50
CA LYS A 78 -14.00 -6.46 15.42
C LYS A 78 -13.97 -7.04 14.02
N ILE A 79 -12.77 -7.31 13.48
CA ILE A 79 -12.62 -7.88 12.14
C ILE A 79 -13.22 -9.30 12.05
N ALA A 80 -13.30 -10.02 13.18
CA ALA A 80 -13.94 -11.33 13.29
C ALA A 80 -15.44 -11.32 12.98
N LYS A 81 -16.10 -10.15 12.96
CA LYS A 81 -17.47 -10.00 12.49
C LYS A 81 -17.62 -10.17 10.97
N TYR A 82 -16.54 -9.92 10.23
CA TYR A 82 -16.55 -9.82 8.76
C TYR A 82 -15.69 -10.87 8.06
N LEU A 83 -14.71 -11.44 8.76
CA LEU A 83 -13.76 -12.39 8.19
C LEU A 83 -13.96 -13.80 8.77
N PRO A 84 -13.78 -14.85 7.95
CA PRO A 84 -13.74 -16.24 8.40
C PRO A 84 -12.76 -16.51 9.55
N MET A 85 -13.13 -17.43 10.45
CA MET A 85 -12.33 -17.73 11.65
C MET A 85 -10.98 -18.39 11.38
N ASP A 86 -10.84 -19.10 10.26
CA ASP A 86 -9.56 -19.67 9.80
C ASP A 86 -8.54 -18.61 9.39
N ILE A 87 -9.02 -17.47 8.84
CA ILE A 87 -8.20 -16.27 8.62
C ILE A 87 -7.83 -15.65 9.97
N ILE A 88 -8.82 -15.45 10.87
CA ILE A 88 -8.62 -14.73 12.13
C ILE A 88 -7.73 -15.47 13.12
N SER A 89 -7.84 -16.80 13.21
CA SER A 89 -7.14 -17.58 14.23
C SER A 89 -5.62 -17.44 14.13
N LYS A 90 -4.97 -17.11 15.25
CA LYS A 90 -3.51 -16.93 15.40
C LYS A 90 -2.89 -15.79 14.59
N LEU A 91 -3.68 -14.80 14.18
CA LEU A 91 -3.13 -13.58 13.57
C LEU A 91 -2.30 -12.75 14.56
N HIS A 92 -2.64 -12.75 15.85
CA HIS A 92 -1.93 -11.96 16.84
C HIS A 92 -1.80 -12.71 18.17
N VAL A 93 -0.74 -13.50 18.29
CA VAL A 93 -0.35 -14.16 19.55
C VAL A 93 0.80 -13.38 20.17
N TYR A 94 0.57 -12.82 21.36
CA TYR A 94 1.61 -12.09 22.09
C TYR A 94 1.78 -12.67 23.49
N LYS A 95 3.00 -13.15 23.78
CA LYS A 95 3.35 -13.79 25.07
C LYS A 95 2.40 -14.93 25.46
N GLY A 96 1.99 -15.73 24.47
CA GLY A 96 1.08 -16.86 24.67
C GLY A 96 -0.39 -16.49 24.87
N ILE A 97 -0.74 -15.21 24.70
CA ILE A 97 -2.12 -14.72 24.76
C ILE A 97 -2.58 -14.41 23.33
N GLU A 98 -3.76 -14.92 22.97
CA GLU A 98 -4.39 -14.76 21.65
C GLU A 98 -5.26 -13.50 21.63
N TYR A 99 -4.91 -12.53 20.79
CA TYR A 99 -5.57 -11.23 20.66
C TYR A 99 -6.21 -11.02 19.27
N SER A 100 -6.21 -12.00 18.39
CA SER A 100 -6.73 -11.83 17.01
C SER A 100 -8.19 -11.38 16.98
N ASN A 101 -9.00 -11.84 17.94
CA ASN A 101 -10.41 -11.45 18.06
C ASN A 101 -10.61 -10.01 18.57
N ASP A 102 -9.55 -9.37 19.07
CA ASP A 102 -9.59 -8.00 19.57
C ASP A 102 -9.26 -6.95 18.51
N ILE A 103 -8.77 -7.36 17.34
CA ILE A 103 -8.42 -6.45 16.26
C ILE A 103 -9.68 -5.80 15.70
N THR A 104 -9.70 -4.46 15.66
CA THR A 104 -10.78 -3.67 15.07
C THR A 104 -10.42 -3.25 13.64
N ILE A 105 -11.41 -2.79 12.88
CA ILE A 105 -11.18 -2.16 11.58
C ILE A 105 -10.28 -0.93 11.72
N GLU A 106 -10.51 -0.11 12.74
CA GLU A 106 -9.68 1.06 13.04
C GLU A 106 -8.20 0.69 13.22
N HIS A 107 -7.90 -0.36 13.99
CA HIS A 107 -6.53 -0.82 14.19
C HIS A 107 -5.81 -1.15 12.88
N LEU A 108 -6.50 -1.75 11.91
CA LEU A 108 -5.93 -2.06 10.60
C LEU A 108 -5.67 -0.78 9.78
N LEU A 109 -6.60 0.17 9.81
CA LEU A 109 -6.48 1.43 9.06
C LEU A 109 -5.39 2.36 9.62
N SER A 110 -5.15 2.32 10.94
CA SER A 110 -4.18 3.16 11.63
C SER A 110 -2.81 2.51 11.83
N HIS A 111 -2.60 1.28 11.35
CA HIS A 111 -1.37 0.51 11.59
C HIS A 111 -1.07 0.28 13.09
N THR A 112 -2.11 0.03 13.89
CA THR A 112 -1.98 -0.21 15.35
C THR A 112 -2.57 -1.55 15.79
N SER A 113 -2.72 -2.51 14.87
CA SER A 113 -3.23 -3.86 15.18
C SER A 113 -2.22 -4.76 15.89
N GLY A 114 -0.92 -4.44 15.80
CA GLY A 114 0.14 -5.31 16.32
C GLY A 114 0.48 -6.50 15.41
N LEU A 115 -0.10 -6.56 14.20
CA LEU A 115 0.26 -7.56 13.20
C LEU A 115 1.66 -7.29 12.62
N PRO A 116 2.43 -8.34 12.30
CA PRO A 116 3.74 -8.22 11.69
C PRO A 116 3.62 -7.76 10.24
N ASP A 117 4.70 -7.18 9.71
CA ASP A 117 4.77 -6.81 8.30
C ASP A 117 5.14 -8.06 7.48
N TYR A 118 4.13 -8.72 6.91
CA TYR A 118 4.35 -9.93 6.10
C TYR A 118 5.30 -9.72 4.91
N TYR A 119 5.54 -8.48 4.48
CA TYR A 119 6.30 -8.16 3.27
C TYR A 119 7.77 -7.86 3.57
N GLU A 120 8.04 -6.99 4.56
CA GLU A 120 9.39 -6.51 4.89
C GLU A 120 10.00 -7.15 6.14
N GLU A 121 9.17 -7.69 7.05
CA GLU A 121 9.68 -8.31 8.28
C GLU A 121 10.45 -9.58 7.97
N LYS A 122 11.56 -9.77 8.69
CA LYS A 122 12.43 -10.93 8.54
C LYS A 122 11.93 -12.08 9.40
N ASP A 123 11.93 -13.27 8.83
CA ASP A 123 11.62 -14.52 9.53
C ASP A 123 12.77 -14.96 10.46
N GLU A 124 12.63 -16.14 11.06
CA GLU A 124 13.65 -16.75 11.93
C GLU A 124 15.00 -17.02 11.24
N ASN A 125 15.01 -17.10 9.90
CA ASN A 125 16.20 -17.28 9.08
C ASN A 125 16.83 -15.95 8.65
N GLY A 126 16.19 -14.82 8.96
CA GLY A 126 16.64 -13.49 8.56
C GLY A 126 16.23 -13.09 7.13
N GLU A 127 15.30 -13.81 6.52
CA GLU A 127 14.78 -13.58 5.17
C GLU A 127 13.41 -12.90 5.20
N SER A 128 13.12 -12.03 4.24
CA SER A 128 11.80 -11.39 4.07
C SER A 128 11.15 -11.80 2.75
N VAL A 129 9.86 -11.53 2.59
CA VAL A 129 9.16 -11.77 1.32
C VAL A 129 9.75 -10.89 0.20
N VAL A 130 10.10 -9.64 0.50
CA VAL A 130 10.74 -8.74 -0.46
C VAL A 130 12.13 -9.23 -0.90
N ASP A 131 12.95 -9.77 0.03
CA ASP A 131 14.26 -10.34 -0.29
C ASP A 131 14.12 -11.47 -1.33
N ASN A 132 13.08 -12.30 -1.17
CA ASN A 132 12.80 -13.44 -2.04
C ASN A 132 12.23 -13.03 -3.42
N ILE A 133 11.29 -12.08 -3.46
CA ILE A 133 10.65 -11.65 -4.72
C ILE A 133 11.63 -10.91 -5.64
N ILE A 134 12.66 -10.26 -5.09
CA ILE A 134 13.71 -9.62 -5.89
C ILE A 134 14.57 -10.66 -6.63
N MET A 135 14.72 -11.86 -6.07
CA MET A 135 15.56 -12.92 -6.62
C MET A 135 14.83 -13.77 -7.65
N GLU A 136 13.54 -14.04 -7.42
CA GLU A 136 12.71 -14.88 -8.29
C GLU A 136 11.29 -14.32 -8.41
N ASP A 137 10.76 -14.28 -9.64
CA ASP A 137 9.36 -13.93 -9.88
C ASP A 137 8.46 -15.04 -9.35
N LYS A 138 7.68 -14.74 -8.30
CA LYS A 138 6.86 -15.70 -7.58
C LYS A 138 5.46 -15.17 -7.34
N PHE A 139 4.46 -15.99 -7.65
CA PHE A 139 3.09 -15.73 -7.25
C PHE A 139 2.91 -15.93 -5.74
N PHE A 140 2.28 -14.97 -5.07
CA PHE A 140 1.93 -15.03 -3.66
C PHE A 140 0.41 -15.10 -3.52
N SER A 141 -0.09 -16.20 -2.96
CA SER A 141 -1.51 -16.37 -2.68
C SER A 141 -1.93 -15.60 -1.42
N ILE A 142 -3.24 -15.42 -1.24
CA ILE A 142 -3.77 -14.88 0.02
C ILE A 142 -3.38 -15.78 1.20
N ASP A 143 -3.37 -17.09 1.01
CA ASP A 143 -3.00 -18.05 2.06
C ASP A 143 -1.53 -17.89 2.47
N ASP A 144 -0.63 -17.58 1.53
CA ASP A 144 0.77 -17.28 1.83
C ASP A 144 0.91 -15.99 2.64
N ILE A 145 0.18 -14.93 2.25
CA ILE A 145 0.18 -13.65 2.97
C ILE A 145 -0.33 -13.84 4.40
N ILE A 146 -1.46 -14.54 4.56
CA ILE A 146 -2.03 -14.82 5.87
C ILE A 146 -1.08 -15.67 6.71
N SER A 147 -0.44 -16.69 6.12
CA SER A 147 0.53 -17.52 6.83
C SER A 147 1.74 -16.72 7.32
N ASN A 148 2.26 -15.81 6.49
CA ASN A 148 3.37 -14.94 6.86
C ASN A 148 2.99 -13.79 7.83
N THR A 149 1.69 -13.51 7.97
CA THR A 149 1.18 -12.53 8.94
C THR A 149 0.96 -13.15 10.32
N LYS A 150 0.90 -14.48 10.44
CA LYS A 150 0.63 -15.14 11.72
C LYS A 150 1.92 -15.23 12.56
N ASN A 151 1.81 -14.82 13.82
CA ASN A 151 2.88 -14.84 14.83
C ASN A 151 2.81 -16.08 15.72
#